data_AF-A0A5E8VIH6-F1
#
_entry.id   AF-A0A5E8VIH6-F1
#
_cell.length_a   1.000
_cell.length_b   1.000
_cell.length_c   1.000
_cell.angle_alpha   90.00
_cell.angle_beta   90.00
_cell.angle_gamma   90.00
#
_symmetry.space_group_name_H-M   'P 1'
#
loop_
_entity.id
_entity.type
_entity.pdbx_description
1 polymer ?
#
loop_
_entity_poly.entity_id
_entity_poly.type
_entity_poly.pdbx_seq_one_letter_code
_entity_poly.pdbx_strand_id
1 'polypeptide(L)'
;MRQRVFESRNAVLRQFAATLAVSCLLTLAGLGGASAQSGTPAPDQGKAAAQPADAAKDAAQNQRRTDEFAEAAQVINGPAGNPECVWLGRRVVRLMWRDDLDTAFRHLDLYDRFGCPGGHIQAAFRCLTRFGGQIDPKVAETLDSRVHACWINPAAQPQQAAAAAAQPAAANAPAPQPAASPSPAASPTPAPQK
;
A
#
# COMPACT_ATOMS: atom_id res chain seq x y z
N MET A 1 4.65 -43.15 44.72
CA MET A 1 5.05 -41.83 44.14
C MET A 1 4.15 -41.32 43.02
N ARG A 2 3.43 -42.16 42.24
CA ARG A 2 2.57 -41.69 41.14
C ARG A 2 1.29 -40.95 41.58
N GLN A 3 0.65 -41.35 42.68
CA GLN A 3 -0.61 -40.72 43.13
C GLN A 3 -0.44 -39.26 43.59
N ARG A 4 0.65 -38.92 44.29
CA ARG A 4 0.92 -37.54 44.76
C ARG A 4 1.17 -36.55 43.62
N VAL A 5 1.62 -37.03 42.46
CA VAL A 5 1.84 -36.21 41.25
C VAL A 5 0.52 -35.92 40.51
N PHE A 6 -0.48 -36.80 40.62
CA PHE A 6 -1.80 -36.55 40.03
C PHE A 6 -2.63 -35.57 40.85
N GLU A 7 -2.54 -35.61 42.19
CA GLU A 7 -3.21 -34.63 43.05
C GLU A 7 -2.67 -33.21 42.88
N SER A 8 -1.34 -33.04 42.77
CA SER A 8 -0.73 -31.73 42.55
C SER A 8 -1.10 -31.12 41.20
N ARG A 9 -1.19 -31.94 40.14
CA ARG A 9 -1.66 -31.49 38.81
C ARG A 9 -3.12 -31.04 38.82
N ASN A 10 -3.98 -31.72 39.58
CA ASN A 10 -5.40 -31.39 39.65
C ASN A 10 -5.66 -30.11 40.48
N ALA A 11 -4.86 -29.86 41.51
CA ALA A 11 -4.90 -28.63 42.29
C ALA A 11 -4.45 -27.41 41.47
N VAL A 12 -3.37 -27.56 40.69
CA VAL A 12 -2.86 -26.50 39.80
C VAL A 12 -3.88 -26.17 38.69
N LEU A 13 -4.51 -27.18 38.06
CA LEU A 13 -5.55 -26.94 37.06
C LEU A 13 -6.79 -26.21 37.63
N ARG A 14 -7.21 -26.53 38.86
CA ARG A 14 -8.32 -25.82 39.52
C ARG A 14 -7.99 -24.37 39.85
N GLN A 15 -6.74 -24.08 40.21
CA GLN A 15 -6.29 -22.70 40.47
C GLN A 15 -6.23 -21.87 39.18
N PHE A 16 -5.78 -22.44 38.05
CA PHE A 16 -5.79 -21.76 36.75
C PHE A 16 -7.21 -21.54 36.20
N ALA A 17 -8.13 -22.49 36.41
CA ALA A 17 -9.53 -22.33 35.99
C ALA A 17 -10.25 -21.24 36.82
N ALA A 18 -9.97 -21.13 38.12
CA ALA A 18 -10.55 -20.11 38.99
C ALA A 18 -10.02 -18.70 38.66
N THR A 19 -8.75 -18.55 38.29
CA THR A 19 -8.20 -17.24 37.89
C THR A 19 -8.71 -16.79 36.51
N LEU A 20 -8.84 -17.70 35.55
CA LEU A 20 -9.42 -17.39 34.24
C LEU A 20 -10.90 -16.97 34.31
N ALA A 21 -11.69 -17.61 35.19
CA ALA A 21 -13.11 -17.26 35.37
C ALA A 21 -13.31 -15.86 35.97
N VAL A 22 -12.46 -15.46 36.93
CA VAL A 22 -12.50 -14.12 37.53
C VAL A 22 -12.04 -13.04 36.54
N SER A 23 -11.01 -13.33 35.72
CA SER A 23 -10.56 -12.40 34.67
C SER A 23 -11.59 -12.22 33.53
N CYS A 24 -12.37 -13.25 33.21
CA CYS A 24 -13.41 -13.18 32.17
C CYS A 24 -14.68 -12.46 32.64
N LEU A 25 -15.03 -12.55 33.94
CA LEU A 25 -16.20 -11.85 34.49
C LEU A 25 -15.95 -10.34 34.67
N LEU A 26 -14.68 -9.92 34.83
CA LEU A 26 -14.28 -8.51 34.85
C LEU A 26 -14.22 -7.87 33.45
N THR A 27 -14.10 -8.64 32.36
CA THR A 27 -14.09 -8.11 30.99
C THR A 27 -15.47 -8.01 30.36
N LEU A 28 -16.45 -8.84 30.76
CA LEU A 28 -17.82 -8.76 30.22
C LEU A 28 -18.72 -7.69 30.87
N ALA A 29 -18.31 -7.11 32.00
CA ALA A 29 -19.03 -5.99 32.62
C ALA A 29 -18.75 -4.62 31.96
N GLY A 30 -17.90 -4.56 30.92
CA GLY A 30 -17.47 -3.32 30.26
C GLY A 30 -18.11 -3.00 28.89
N LEU A 31 -19.05 -3.80 28.38
CA LEU A 31 -19.72 -3.57 27.07
C LEU A 31 -21.24 -3.34 27.18
N GLY A 32 -21.67 -2.54 28.16
CA GLY A 32 -23.06 -2.11 28.28
C GLY A 32 -23.18 -0.59 28.26
N GLY A 33 -23.48 0.00 27.10
CA GLY A 33 -23.71 1.45 27.02
C GLY A 33 -23.85 1.98 25.60
N ALA A 34 -24.98 1.70 24.95
CA ALA A 34 -25.46 2.54 23.86
C ALA A 34 -25.90 3.88 24.45
N SER A 35 -25.12 4.94 24.24
CA SER A 35 -25.52 6.30 24.65
C SER A 35 -26.23 7.00 23.49
N ALA A 36 -27.56 7.05 23.64
CA ALA A 36 -28.41 8.03 23.01
C ALA A 36 -28.01 9.45 23.44
N GLN A 37 -28.04 10.36 22.48
CA GLN A 37 -27.82 11.79 22.61
C GLN A 37 -28.86 12.45 23.52
N SER A 38 -28.47 12.92 24.71
CA SER A 38 -28.78 14.27 25.23
C SER A 38 -28.24 14.46 26.65
N GLY A 39 -27.64 15.63 26.92
CA GLY A 39 -27.35 16.12 28.27
C GLY A 39 -25.90 15.99 28.77
N THR A 40 -25.15 17.10 28.75
CA THR A 40 -23.88 17.35 29.46
C THR A 40 -24.09 17.18 30.99
N PRO A 41 -23.15 16.62 31.80
CA PRO A 41 -21.91 17.32 32.18
C PRO A 41 -20.62 16.48 32.47
N ALA A 42 -19.48 17.20 32.45
CA ALA A 42 -18.16 16.97 33.08
C ALA A 42 -17.23 15.81 32.60
N PRO A 43 -15.95 16.09 32.24
CA PRO A 43 -15.00 15.08 31.77
C PRO A 43 -14.16 14.48 32.92
N ASP A 44 -14.22 13.17 33.10
CA ASP A 44 -13.23 12.42 33.88
C ASP A 44 -12.15 11.89 32.92
N GLN A 45 -10.95 12.48 33.00
CA GLN A 45 -9.79 12.10 32.20
C GLN A 45 -9.15 10.82 32.74
N GLY A 46 -9.29 9.73 31.99
CA GLY A 46 -8.60 8.46 32.29
C GLY A 46 -8.38 7.58 31.06
N LYS A 47 -7.39 7.92 30.22
CA LYS A 47 -6.62 7.09 29.27
C LYS A 47 -7.41 5.96 28.56
N ALA A 48 -7.81 6.11 27.31
CA ALA A 48 -6.89 6.10 26.17
C ALA A 48 -7.28 7.13 25.11
N ALA A 49 -6.75 8.35 25.25
CA ALA A 49 -6.65 9.25 24.10
C ALA A 49 -5.52 8.72 23.22
N ALA A 50 -5.84 8.28 22.00
CA ALA A 50 -4.85 8.24 20.93
C ALA A 50 -4.17 9.61 20.92
N GLN A 51 -2.83 9.66 20.97
CA GLN A 51 -2.16 10.95 20.97
C GLN A 51 -2.56 11.69 19.69
N PRO A 52 -2.75 13.03 19.73
CA PRO A 52 -3.08 13.83 18.54
C PRO A 52 -2.10 13.59 17.38
N ALA A 53 -0.86 13.20 17.69
CA ALA A 53 0.17 12.85 16.72
C ALA A 53 -0.11 11.54 15.95
N ASP A 54 -0.67 10.51 16.60
CA ASP A 54 -1.01 9.24 15.95
C ASP A 54 -2.21 9.42 15.01
N ALA A 55 -3.24 10.15 15.46
CA ALA A 55 -4.40 10.48 14.64
C ALA A 55 -4.04 11.33 13.41
N ALA A 56 -3.12 12.30 13.56
CA ALA A 56 -2.62 13.10 12.46
C ALA A 56 -1.81 12.26 11.44
N LYS A 57 -1.01 11.29 11.92
CA LYS A 57 -0.23 10.38 11.08
C LYS A 57 -1.12 9.42 10.30
N ASP A 58 -2.15 8.88 10.94
CA ASP A 58 -3.13 7.99 10.30
C ASP A 58 -3.95 8.74 9.23
N ALA A 59 -4.35 9.97 9.52
CA ALA A 59 -5.02 10.83 8.54
C ALA A 59 -4.13 11.11 7.33
N ALA A 60 -2.85 11.45 7.55
CA ALA A 60 -1.88 11.66 6.47
C ALA A 60 -1.65 10.37 5.64
N GLN A 61 -1.58 9.21 6.29
CA GLN A 61 -1.44 7.93 5.59
C GLN A 61 -2.70 7.55 4.80
N ASN A 62 -3.89 7.92 5.30
CA ASN A 62 -5.14 7.68 4.59
C ASN A 62 -5.27 8.60 3.36
N GLN A 63 -4.88 9.87 3.50
CA GLN A 63 -4.81 10.81 2.39
C GLN A 63 -3.84 10.30 1.32
N ARG A 64 -2.61 9.94 1.70
CA ARG A 64 -1.64 9.37 0.76
C ARG A 64 -2.15 8.14 0.04
N ARG A 65 -2.81 7.20 0.75
CA ARG A 65 -3.39 6.02 0.11
C ARG A 65 -4.48 6.39 -0.90
N THR A 66 -5.28 7.40 -0.60
CA THR A 66 -6.31 7.92 -1.50
C THR A 66 -5.68 8.50 -2.77
N ASP A 67 -4.60 9.27 -2.62
CA ASP A 67 -3.85 9.83 -3.75
C ASP A 67 -3.21 8.72 -4.61
N GLU A 68 -2.62 7.70 -3.98
CA GLU A 68 -2.06 6.52 -4.65
C GLU A 68 -3.13 5.75 -5.44
N PHE A 69 -4.36 5.66 -4.94
CA PHE A 69 -5.47 5.04 -5.68
C PHE A 69 -5.93 5.90 -6.86
N ALA A 70 -5.99 7.22 -6.69
CA ALA A 70 -6.33 8.14 -7.77
C ALA A 70 -5.30 8.08 -8.90
N GLU A 71 -4.01 8.04 -8.57
CA GLU A 71 -2.92 7.85 -9.54
C GLU A 71 -3.07 6.52 -10.28
N ALA A 72 -3.31 5.43 -9.56
CA ALA A 72 -3.47 4.11 -10.16
C ALA A 72 -4.68 4.04 -11.11
N ALA A 73 -5.80 4.64 -10.72
CA ALA A 73 -7.00 4.70 -11.57
C ALA A 73 -6.78 5.54 -12.83
N GLN A 74 -5.92 6.56 -12.78
CA GLN A 74 -5.61 7.41 -13.93
C GLN A 74 -4.65 6.75 -14.92
N VAL A 75 -3.65 6.01 -14.43
CA VAL A 75 -2.58 5.46 -15.28
C VAL A 75 -2.90 4.06 -15.78
N ILE A 76 -3.62 3.25 -14.98
CA ILE A 76 -3.91 1.85 -15.31
C ILE A 76 -5.26 1.76 -16.02
N ASN A 77 -5.23 1.41 -17.30
CA ASN A 77 -6.45 1.10 -18.05
C ASN A 77 -6.91 -0.33 -17.74
N GLY A 78 -8.01 -0.47 -17.01
CA GLY A 78 -8.64 -1.75 -16.69
C GLY A 78 -8.80 -2.02 -15.19
N PRO A 79 -9.30 -3.21 -14.81
CA PRO A 79 -9.70 -3.50 -13.43
C PRO A 79 -8.56 -3.43 -12.41
N ALA A 80 -7.29 -3.55 -12.84
CA ALA A 80 -6.13 -3.37 -11.95
C ALA A 80 -6.00 -1.94 -11.36
N GLY A 81 -6.62 -0.94 -11.99
CA GLY A 81 -6.65 0.45 -11.51
C GLY A 81 -7.75 0.73 -10.48
N ASN A 82 -8.68 -0.21 -10.28
CA ASN A 82 -9.73 -0.03 -9.28
C ASN A 82 -9.15 -0.01 -7.85
N PRO A 83 -9.72 0.78 -6.93
CA PRO A 83 -9.14 0.98 -5.60
C PRO A 83 -9.04 -0.32 -4.79
N GLU A 84 -10.01 -1.23 -4.90
CA GLU A 84 -9.98 -2.54 -4.23
C GLU A 84 -8.84 -3.41 -4.77
N CYS A 85 -8.61 -3.40 -6.08
CA CYS A 85 -7.56 -4.17 -6.72
C CYS A 85 -6.17 -3.61 -6.40
N VAL A 86 -6.03 -2.28 -6.38
CA VAL A 86 -4.79 -1.61 -5.98
C VAL A 86 -4.48 -1.90 -4.51
N TRP A 87 -5.47 -1.74 -3.63
CA TRP A 87 -5.29 -1.94 -2.18
C TRP A 87 -4.93 -3.39 -1.83
N LEU A 88 -5.72 -4.36 -2.30
CA LEU A 88 -5.47 -5.78 -2.03
C LEU A 88 -4.23 -6.27 -2.75
N GLY A 89 -4.07 -5.92 -4.02
CA GLY A 89 -2.99 -6.43 -4.85
C GLY A 89 -1.62 -5.96 -4.38
N ARG A 90 -1.48 -4.68 -4.02
CA ARG A 90 -0.24 -4.17 -3.39
C ARG A 90 0.06 -4.88 -2.07
N ARG A 91 -0.96 -5.23 -1.29
CA ARG A 91 -0.78 -5.98 -0.04
C ARG A 91 -0.29 -7.41 -0.29
N VAL A 92 -0.89 -8.13 -1.25
CA VAL A 92 -0.46 -9.47 -1.67
C VAL A 92 1.00 -9.44 -2.13
N VAL A 93 1.37 -8.51 -3.01
CA VAL A 93 2.73 -8.35 -3.53
C VAL A 93 3.76 -8.08 -2.41
N ARG A 94 3.40 -7.24 -1.42
CA ARG A 94 4.25 -6.97 -0.26
C ARG A 94 4.44 -8.19 0.65
N LEU A 95 3.37 -8.96 0.88
CA LEU A 95 3.43 -10.16 1.71
C LEU A 95 4.29 -11.23 1.05
N MET A 96 4.14 -11.43 -0.26
CA MET A 96 5.01 -12.35 -1.02
C MET A 96 6.48 -11.94 -0.97
N TRP A 97 6.79 -10.63 -1.04
CA TRP A 97 8.16 -10.15 -0.92
C TRP A 97 8.80 -10.42 0.44
N ARG A 98 7.99 -10.43 1.50
CA ARG A 98 8.42 -10.69 2.88
C ARG A 98 8.34 -12.17 3.24
N ASP A 99 8.12 -13.04 2.26
CA ASP A 99 7.95 -14.49 2.41
C ASP A 99 6.76 -14.91 3.31
N ASP A 100 5.76 -14.05 3.50
CA ASP A 100 4.52 -14.35 4.24
C ASP A 100 3.44 -14.89 3.29
N LEU A 101 3.69 -16.09 2.76
CA LEU A 101 2.87 -16.69 1.69
C LEU A 101 1.49 -17.13 2.18
N ASP A 102 1.39 -17.67 3.41
CA ASP A 102 0.10 -18.08 3.98
C ASP A 102 -0.87 -16.91 4.09
N THR A 103 -0.38 -15.76 4.54
CA THR A 103 -1.18 -14.54 4.61
C THR A 103 -1.45 -13.98 3.22
N ALA A 104 -0.46 -14.01 2.31
CA ALA A 104 -0.63 -13.55 0.94
C ALA A 104 -1.75 -14.31 0.22
N PHE A 105 -1.84 -15.64 0.35
CA PHE A 105 -2.87 -16.44 -0.31
C PHE A 105 -4.28 -16.11 0.18
N ARG A 106 -4.47 -15.80 1.46
CA ARG A 106 -5.79 -15.35 1.97
C ARG A 106 -6.22 -14.02 1.36
N HIS A 107 -5.28 -13.12 1.12
CA HIS A 107 -5.58 -11.83 0.47
C HIS A 107 -5.76 -12.00 -1.04
N LEU A 108 -5.08 -12.96 -1.66
CA LEU A 108 -5.26 -13.28 -3.07
C LEU A 108 -6.63 -13.91 -3.35
N ASP A 109 -7.13 -14.78 -2.47
CA ASP A 109 -8.51 -15.29 -2.58
C ASP A 109 -9.53 -14.15 -2.58
N LEU A 110 -9.36 -13.18 -1.66
CA LEU A 110 -10.21 -11.99 -1.63
C LEU A 110 -10.05 -11.13 -2.89
N TYR A 111 -8.83 -10.94 -3.38
CA TYR A 111 -8.54 -10.23 -4.63
C TYR A 111 -9.27 -10.84 -5.83
N ASP A 112 -9.25 -12.17 -5.95
CA ASP A 112 -9.94 -12.89 -7.01
C ASP A 112 -11.47 -12.78 -6.88
N ARG A 113 -12.00 -12.72 -5.66
CA ARG A 113 -13.45 -12.50 -5.42
C ARG A 113 -13.94 -11.13 -5.88
N PHE A 114 -13.08 -10.11 -5.88
CA PHE A 114 -13.39 -8.79 -6.43
C PHE A 114 -13.30 -8.75 -7.97
N GLY A 115 -12.91 -9.85 -8.62
CA GLY A 115 -12.72 -9.90 -10.07
C GLY A 115 -11.46 -9.18 -10.55
N CYS A 116 -10.51 -8.94 -9.64
CA CYS A 116 -9.27 -8.27 -9.97
C CYS A 116 -8.32 -9.18 -10.79
N PRO A 117 -7.49 -8.62 -11.69
CA PRO A 117 -6.70 -9.42 -12.64
C PRO A 117 -5.44 -10.03 -12.00
N GLY A 118 -5.45 -11.33 -11.70
CA GLY A 118 -4.29 -12.03 -11.13
C GLY A 118 -2.99 -11.94 -11.96
N GLY A 119 -3.11 -11.73 -13.28
CA GLY A 119 -1.95 -11.45 -14.15
C GLY A 119 -1.18 -10.19 -13.75
N HIS A 120 -1.87 -9.17 -13.21
CA HIS A 120 -1.23 -7.93 -12.75
C HIS A 120 -0.39 -8.13 -11.50
N ILE A 121 -0.83 -9.01 -10.59
CA ILE A 121 -0.07 -9.42 -9.39
C ILE A 121 1.29 -10.01 -9.81
N GLN A 122 1.27 -10.92 -10.79
CA GLN A 122 2.50 -11.54 -11.30
C GLN A 122 3.42 -10.51 -11.96
N ALA A 123 2.86 -9.60 -12.75
CA ALA A 123 3.63 -8.58 -13.44
C ALA A 123 4.27 -7.59 -12.44
N ALA A 124 3.51 -7.14 -11.44
CA ALA A 124 3.99 -6.28 -10.36
C ALA A 124 5.07 -6.98 -9.52
N PHE A 125 4.91 -8.27 -9.20
CA PHE A 125 5.93 -9.02 -8.46
C PHE A 125 7.21 -9.26 -9.28
N ARG A 126 7.11 -9.51 -10.58
CA ARG A 126 8.30 -9.57 -11.47
C ARG A 126 9.02 -8.23 -11.54
N CYS A 127 8.27 -7.13 -11.55
CA CYS A 127 8.84 -5.80 -11.37
C CYS A 127 9.49 -5.68 -9.98
N LEU A 128 8.89 -6.26 -8.93
CA LEU A 128 9.40 -6.33 -7.55
C LEU A 128 10.73 -7.07 -7.37
N THR A 129 11.02 -8.06 -8.19
CA THR A 129 12.30 -8.78 -8.10
C THR A 129 13.45 -8.03 -8.78
N ARG A 130 13.19 -7.27 -9.86
CA ARG A 130 14.24 -6.55 -10.61
C ARG A 130 14.99 -5.49 -9.81
N PHE A 131 14.33 -4.81 -8.89
CA PHE A 131 14.92 -3.79 -8.02
C PHE A 131 15.14 -4.31 -6.59
N GLY A 132 15.18 -5.63 -6.38
CA GLY A 132 15.32 -6.22 -5.05
C GLY A 132 16.52 -5.70 -4.26
N GLY A 133 17.65 -5.46 -4.94
CA GLY A 133 18.86 -4.89 -4.32
C GLY A 133 18.74 -3.42 -3.89
N GLN A 134 17.64 -2.73 -4.21
CA GLN A 134 17.39 -1.33 -3.83
C GLN A 134 16.37 -1.20 -2.68
N ILE A 135 15.79 -2.31 -2.23
CA ILE A 135 14.79 -2.33 -1.16
C ILE A 135 15.51 -2.60 0.16
N ASP A 136 15.34 -1.71 1.13
CA ASP A 136 15.83 -1.95 2.49
C ASP A 136 14.80 -2.81 3.24
N PRO A 137 15.12 -4.05 3.63
CA PRO A 137 14.19 -4.93 4.36
C PRO A 137 13.81 -4.41 5.75
N LYS A 138 14.57 -3.45 6.30
CA LYS A 138 14.31 -2.85 7.62
C LYS A 138 13.36 -1.66 7.55
N VAL A 139 13.19 -1.06 6.37
CA VAL A 139 12.38 0.16 6.19
C VAL A 139 11.16 -0.16 5.35
N ALA A 140 10.02 -0.41 6.02
CA ALA A 140 8.76 -0.74 5.37
C ALA A 140 8.36 0.28 4.28
N GLU A 141 8.64 1.56 4.53
CA GLU A 141 8.32 2.66 3.61
C GLU A 141 8.99 2.53 2.24
N THR A 142 10.21 1.98 2.18
CA THR A 142 10.92 1.76 0.90
C THR A 142 10.24 0.68 0.07
N LEU A 143 9.77 -0.39 0.74
CA LEU A 143 9.04 -1.47 0.11
C LEU A 143 7.66 -0.98 -0.37
N ASP A 144 6.92 -0.28 0.48
CA ASP A 144 5.60 0.28 0.17
C ASP A 144 5.60 1.14 -1.10
N SER A 145 6.55 2.08 -1.16
CA SER A 145 6.72 3.01 -2.28
C SER A 145 7.08 2.28 -3.57
N ARG A 146 7.97 1.29 -3.47
CA ARG A 146 8.46 0.53 -4.62
C ARG A 146 7.47 -0.53 -5.11
N VAL A 147 6.63 -1.06 -4.23
CA VAL A 147 5.47 -1.88 -4.60
C VAL A 147 4.45 -1.03 -5.37
N HIS A 148 4.16 0.20 -4.91
CA HIS A 148 3.28 1.12 -5.63
C HIS A 148 3.81 1.42 -7.04
N ALA A 149 5.08 1.84 -7.16
CA ALA A 149 5.69 2.13 -8.45
C ALA A 149 5.59 0.96 -9.44
N CYS A 150 5.80 -0.28 -8.98
CA CYS A 150 5.65 -1.47 -9.81
C CYS A 150 4.22 -1.91 -10.05
N TRP A 151 3.27 -1.46 -9.24
CA TRP A 151 1.86 -1.63 -9.53
C TRP A 151 1.43 -0.73 -10.69
N ILE A 152 1.84 0.53 -10.66
CA ILE A 152 1.56 1.53 -11.72
C ILE A 152 2.25 1.12 -13.02
N ASN A 153 3.52 0.73 -12.96
CA ASN A 153 4.31 0.35 -14.13
C ASN A 153 5.03 -0.99 -13.93
N PRO A 154 4.38 -2.14 -14.18
CA PRO A 154 4.98 -3.46 -14.02
C PRO A 154 6.10 -3.77 -15.03
N ALA A 155 6.24 -2.95 -16.08
CA ALA A 155 7.31 -3.06 -17.07
C ALA A 155 8.58 -2.30 -16.66
N ALA A 156 8.57 -1.56 -15.54
CA ALA A 156 9.68 -0.72 -15.13
C ALA A 156 11.02 -1.50 -15.02
N GLN A 157 12.08 -0.86 -15.50
CA GLN A 157 13.47 -1.34 -15.37
C GLN A 157 14.28 -0.39 -14.46
N PRO A 158 15.26 -0.92 -13.71
CA PRO A 158 16.13 -0.11 -12.86
C PRO A 158 16.80 1.08 -13.57
N GLN A 159 17.25 0.87 -14.81
CA GLN A 159 17.93 1.92 -15.59
C GLN A 159 17.00 3.08 -15.98
N GLN A 160 15.72 2.78 -16.28
CA GLN A 160 14.74 3.80 -16.63
C GLN A 160 14.28 4.60 -15.39
N ALA A 161 14.20 3.95 -14.22
CA ALA A 161 13.90 4.64 -12.96
C ALA A 161 15.03 5.58 -12.53
N ALA A 162 16.29 5.16 -12.70
CA ALA A 162 17.45 6.02 -12.44
C ALA A 162 17.49 7.23 -13.38
N ALA A 163 17.11 7.06 -14.66
CA ALA A 163 16.99 8.17 -15.61
C ALA A 163 15.84 9.13 -15.26
N ALA A 164 14.69 8.62 -14.78
CA ALA A 164 13.57 9.44 -14.32
C ALA A 164 13.89 10.23 -13.03
N ALA A 165 14.65 9.62 -12.10
CA ALA A 165 15.12 10.30 -10.88
C ALA A 165 16.19 11.36 -11.14
N ALA A 166 16.89 11.27 -12.27
CA ALA A 166 17.92 12.24 -12.69
C ALA A 166 17.34 13.43 -13.47
N GLN A 167 16.04 13.46 -13.77
CA GLN A 167 15.40 14.65 -14.36
C GLN A 167 14.92 15.60 -13.25
N PRO A 168 15.46 16.82 -13.15
CA PRO A 168 14.81 17.87 -12.39
C PRO A 168 13.44 18.17 -13.03
N ALA A 169 12.48 18.61 -12.22
CA ALA A 169 11.19 19.11 -12.66
C ALA A 169 11.33 20.29 -13.63
N ALA A 170 11.54 20.00 -14.92
CA ALA A 170 11.43 20.96 -16.02
C ALA A 170 9.96 21.04 -16.47
N ALA A 171 9.05 21.21 -15.52
CA ALA A 171 7.65 21.55 -15.79
C ALA A 171 7.47 23.05 -15.54
N ASN A 172 8.15 23.88 -16.34
CA ASN A 172 7.79 25.30 -16.62
C ASN A 172 8.78 26.03 -17.55
N ALA A 173 9.47 25.33 -18.45
CA ALA A 173 10.15 26.01 -19.56
C ALA A 173 9.21 26.02 -20.79
N PRO A 174 8.92 27.19 -21.40
CA PRO A 174 8.22 27.23 -22.67
C PRO A 174 9.00 26.42 -23.70
N ALA A 175 8.29 25.61 -24.50
CA ALA A 175 8.88 24.85 -25.60
C ALA A 175 9.73 25.79 -26.50
N PRO A 176 10.95 25.39 -26.90
CA PRO A 176 11.69 26.12 -27.92
C PRO A 176 10.85 26.11 -29.20
N GLN A 177 10.47 27.30 -29.68
CA GLN A 177 9.85 27.44 -30.98
C GLN A 177 10.80 26.86 -32.04
N PRO A 178 10.31 26.00 -32.97
CA PRO A 178 11.10 25.56 -34.10
C PRO A 178 11.56 26.78 -34.90
N ALA A 179 12.88 26.91 -35.09
CA ALA A 179 13.45 27.92 -35.96
C ALA A 179 12.85 27.78 -37.37
N ALA A 180 12.41 28.90 -37.94
CA ALA A 180 11.86 28.97 -39.29
C ALA A 180 12.87 28.39 -40.30
N SER A 181 12.40 27.45 -41.13
CA SER A 181 13.14 26.92 -42.27
C SER A 181 13.55 28.06 -43.21
N PRO A 182 14.80 28.10 -43.72
CA PRO A 182 15.18 29.06 -44.75
C PRO A 182 14.47 28.73 -46.07
N SER A 183 13.90 29.75 -46.71
CA SER A 183 13.28 29.68 -48.03
C SER A 183 14.23 29.09 -49.09
N PRO A 184 13.74 28.23 -50.00
CA PRO A 184 14.53 27.80 -51.14
C PRO A 184 14.67 28.94 -52.16
N ALA A 185 15.92 29.14 -52.62
CA ALA A 185 16.28 30.08 -53.67
C ALA A 185 15.69 29.67 -55.04
N ALA A 186 15.36 30.67 -55.85
CA ALA A 186 14.76 30.54 -57.17
C ALA A 186 15.62 29.73 -58.17
N SER A 187 14.96 28.86 -58.94
CA SER A 187 15.53 28.07 -60.03
C SER A 187 15.97 28.94 -61.21
N PRO A 188 17.07 28.61 -61.93
CA PRO A 188 17.44 29.28 -63.16
C PRO A 188 16.64 28.76 -64.37
N THR A 189 16.24 29.68 -65.24
CA THR A 189 15.55 29.46 -66.52
C THR A 189 16.45 28.75 -67.55
N PRO A 190 15.96 27.77 -68.34
CA PRO A 190 16.72 27.19 -69.44
C PRO A 190 16.73 28.10 -70.69
N ALA A 191 17.88 28.10 -71.38
CA ALA A 191 18.15 28.79 -72.63
C ALA A 191 17.33 28.25 -73.83
N PRO A 192 17.14 29.06 -74.91
CA PRO A 192 16.31 28.69 -76.05
C PRO A 192 17.04 27.72 -76.99
N GLN A 193 16.33 26.70 -77.48
CA GLN A 193 16.78 25.88 -78.61
C GLN A 193 16.11 26.34 -79.91
N LYS A 194 16.90 26.26 -80.98
CA LYS A 194 16.71 26.75 -82.36
C LYS A 194 15.38 26.37 -83.03
#